data_AF-A0A7Y5W010-F1
#
_entry.id   AF-A0A7Y5W010-F1
#
_cell.length_a   1.000
_cell.length_b   1.000
_cell.length_c   1.000
_cell.angle_alpha   90.00
_cell.angle_beta   90.00
_cell.angle_gamma   90.00
#
_symmetry.space_group_name_H-M   'P 1'
#
loop_
_entity.id
_entity.type
_entity.pdbx_description
1 polymer ?
#
loop_
_entity_poly.entity_id
_entity_poly.type
_entity_poly.pdbx_seq_one_letter_code
_entity_poly.pdbx_strand_id
1 'polypeptide(L)'
;MELTPASTVPAGQFGDGREPSDLSLVELAEQLEKVTGWIETQRVREREARAVYDRVRQETESNIARIRDYAKELVKHQQRKMSSFSGILGQPEAPAAVSRPAPMIRSGSTPKNLAEAILAIWSLDRYTDPLTTEDIAAALKDVGYKSDAAEASIRSSVNQALAKLCGTGRVVRLRADGSPIPPRDKTSRARKYVAATRLPEGMVL
;
A
#
# COMPACT_ATOMS: atom_id res chain seq x y z
N MET A 1 2.58 5.45 -21.71
CA MET A 1 1.53 6.46 -21.46
C MET A 1 2.20 7.64 -20.80
N GLU A 2 2.47 8.70 -21.57
CA GLU A 2 2.96 9.95 -21.01
C GLU A 2 1.83 10.62 -20.24
N LEU A 3 2.01 10.84 -18.94
CA LEU A 3 1.11 11.63 -18.12
C LEU A 3 1.32 13.10 -18.51
N THR A 4 0.52 13.60 -19.45
CA THR A 4 0.48 15.03 -19.75
C THR A 4 0.09 15.80 -18.49
N PRO A 5 0.80 16.90 -18.15
CA PRO A 5 0.56 17.66 -16.94
C PRO A 5 -0.86 18.23 -16.91
N ALA A 6 -1.37 18.44 -15.70
CA ALA A 6 -2.70 18.98 -15.42
C ALA A 6 -2.97 20.21 -16.32
N SER A 7 -3.96 20.06 -17.20
CA SER A 7 -4.50 21.12 -18.05
C SER A 7 -5.12 22.18 -17.15
N THR A 8 -4.29 23.10 -16.68
CA THR A 8 -4.74 24.33 -16.05
C THR A 8 -5.50 25.08 -17.14
N VAL A 9 -6.77 25.42 -16.90
CA VAL A 9 -7.53 26.23 -17.84
C VAL A 9 -6.73 27.53 -18.04
N PRO A 10 -6.19 27.80 -19.25
CA PRO A 10 -5.37 28.98 -19.46
C PRO A 10 -6.15 30.25 -19.12
N ALA A 11 -5.54 31.15 -18.36
CA ALA A 11 -6.13 32.45 -18.11
C ALA A 11 -6.37 33.17 -19.46
N GLY A 12 -7.59 33.66 -19.68
CA GLY A 12 -8.01 34.27 -20.95
C GLY A 12 -8.69 33.33 -21.95
N GLN A 13 -9.00 32.09 -21.57
CA GLN A 13 -9.70 31.17 -22.47
C GLN A 13 -11.20 31.49 -22.64
N PHE A 14 -11.80 32.23 -21.72
CA PHE A 14 -13.23 32.56 -21.73
C PHE A 14 -13.43 34.07 -21.94
N GLY A 15 -13.43 34.48 -23.21
CA GLY A 15 -13.80 35.84 -23.63
C GLY A 15 -12.64 36.66 -24.18
N ASP A 16 -12.97 37.67 -24.99
CA ASP A 16 -12.02 38.58 -25.64
C ASP A 16 -11.40 39.62 -24.68
N GLY A 17 -11.40 39.35 -23.36
CA GLY A 17 -10.95 40.28 -22.32
C GLY A 17 -11.94 41.38 -21.95
N ARG A 18 -13.13 41.42 -22.57
CA ARG A 18 -14.23 42.34 -22.22
C ARG A 18 -14.98 41.87 -20.98
N GLU A 19 -15.43 42.79 -20.14
CA GLU A 19 -16.25 42.43 -18.98
C GLU A 19 -17.65 41.96 -19.44
N PRO A 20 -18.31 41.04 -18.70
CA PRO A 20 -19.66 40.57 -19.05
C PRO A 20 -20.71 41.68 -19.16
N SER A 21 -20.51 42.80 -18.47
CA SER A 21 -21.36 44.00 -18.53
C SER A 21 -21.29 44.72 -19.88
N ASP A 22 -20.22 44.53 -20.64
CA ASP A 22 -19.97 45.21 -21.92
C ASP A 22 -20.49 44.40 -23.12
N LEU A 23 -21.01 43.20 -22.87
CA LEU A 23 -21.51 42.29 -23.90
C LEU A 23 -23.00 42.50 -24.12
N SER A 24 -23.41 42.47 -25.39
CA SER A 24 -24.82 42.37 -25.74
C SER A 24 -25.41 41.02 -25.31
N LEU A 25 -26.74 40.95 -25.20
CA LEU A 25 -27.44 39.71 -24.87
C LEU A 25 -27.13 38.56 -25.84
N VAL A 26 -26.93 38.89 -27.13
CA VAL A 26 -26.58 37.90 -28.16
C VAL A 26 -25.15 37.38 -27.94
N GLU A 27 -24.18 38.27 -27.68
CA GLU A 27 -22.81 37.87 -27.38
C GLU A 27 -22.71 37.04 -26.09
N LEU A 28 -23.50 37.38 -25.06
CA LEU A 28 -23.59 36.58 -23.84
C LEU A 28 -24.11 35.16 -24.12
N ALA A 29 -25.14 35.03 -24.95
CA ALA A 29 -25.68 33.71 -25.33
C ALA A 29 -24.63 32.86 -26.08
N GLU A 30 -23.92 33.45 -27.03
CA GLU A 30 -22.84 32.77 -27.77
C GLU A 30 -21.68 32.34 -26.86
N GLN A 31 -21.30 33.20 -25.90
CA GLN A 31 -20.25 32.85 -24.95
C GLN A 31 -20.69 31.71 -24.02
N LEU A 32 -21.94 31.72 -23.55
CA LEU A 32 -22.48 30.63 -22.75
C LEU A 32 -22.53 29.31 -23.52
N GLU A 33 -22.89 29.33 -24.80
CA GLU A 33 -22.85 28.14 -25.66
C GLU A 33 -21.42 27.58 -25.79
N LYS A 34 -20.42 28.45 -26.02
CA LYS A 34 -19.01 28.04 -26.07
C LYS A 34 -18.55 27.41 -24.75
N VAL A 35 -18.88 28.05 -23.62
CA VAL A 35 -18.53 27.55 -22.28
C VAL A 35 -19.17 26.19 -22.02
N THR A 36 -20.46 26.02 -22.33
CA THR A 36 -21.17 24.74 -22.15
C THR A 36 -20.58 23.64 -23.04
N GLY A 37 -20.24 23.93 -24.30
CA GLY A 37 -19.55 22.98 -25.18
C GLY A 37 -18.18 22.54 -24.65
N TRP A 38 -17.44 23.45 -24.01
CA TRP A 38 -16.15 23.12 -23.41
C TRP A 38 -16.30 22.28 -22.14
N ILE A 39 -17.28 22.60 -21.30
CA ILE A 39 -17.62 21.78 -20.13
C ILE A 39 -17.93 20.35 -20.58
N GLU A 40 -18.74 20.18 -21.63
CA GLU A 40 -19.07 18.85 -22.13
C GLU A 40 -17.84 18.12 -22.69
N THR A 41 -16.96 18.82 -23.40
CA THR A 41 -15.69 18.25 -23.86
C THR A 41 -14.82 17.75 -22.70
N GLN A 42 -14.73 18.52 -21.61
CA GLN A 42 -13.99 18.09 -20.42
C GLN A 42 -14.65 16.89 -19.74
N ARG A 43 -15.99 16.83 -19.69
CA ARG A 43 -16.73 15.69 -19.16
C ARG A 43 -16.53 14.42 -19.99
N VAL A 44 -16.46 14.53 -21.32
CA VAL A 44 -16.13 13.40 -22.21
C VAL A 44 -14.72 12.88 -21.90
N ARG A 45 -13.73 13.77 -21.83
CA ARG A 45 -12.34 13.41 -21.46
C ARG A 45 -12.25 12.74 -20.10
N GLU A 46 -12.99 13.24 -19.11
CA GLU A 46 -13.07 12.63 -17.78
C GLU A 46 -13.64 11.20 -17.84
N ARG A 47 -14.73 11.00 -18.59
CA ARG A 47 -15.34 9.67 -18.78
C ARG A 47 -14.37 8.70 -19.46
N GLU A 48 -13.66 9.13 -20.49
CA GLU A 48 -12.64 8.33 -21.16
C GLU A 48 -11.49 7.97 -20.23
N ALA A 49 -10.98 8.94 -19.46
CA ALA A 49 -9.92 8.69 -18.48
C ALA A 49 -10.35 7.68 -17.40
N ARG A 50 -11.59 7.77 -16.91
CA ARG A 50 -12.16 6.79 -15.98
C ARG A 50 -12.25 5.40 -16.60
N ALA A 51 -12.71 5.29 -17.84
CA ALA A 51 -12.80 4.01 -18.54
C ALA A 51 -11.41 3.36 -18.73
N VAL A 52 -10.39 4.15 -19.06
CA VAL A 52 -9.00 3.67 -19.16
C VAL A 52 -8.48 3.20 -17.80
N TYR A 53 -8.71 3.99 -16.74
CA TYR A 53 -8.34 3.61 -15.38
C TYR A 53 -8.98 2.29 -14.95
N ASP A 54 -10.29 2.14 -15.17
CA ASP A 54 -11.02 0.93 -14.82
C ASP A 54 -10.48 -0.30 -15.55
N ARG A 55 -10.11 -0.14 -16.84
CA ARG A 55 -9.49 -1.22 -17.61
C ARG A 55 -8.14 -1.65 -17.02
N VAL A 56 -7.25 -0.69 -16.73
CA VAL A 56 -5.93 -0.97 -16.13
C VAL A 56 -6.08 -1.62 -14.75
N ARG A 57 -7.05 -1.14 -13.97
CA ARG A 57 -7.39 -1.72 -12.67
C ARG A 57 -7.82 -3.18 -12.80
N GLN A 58 -8.77 -3.48 -13.70
CA GLN A 58 -9.24 -4.85 -13.93
C GLN A 58 -8.11 -5.78 -14.39
N GLU A 59 -7.25 -5.32 -15.29
CA GLU A 59 -6.09 -6.08 -15.76
C GLU A 59 -5.11 -6.38 -14.62
N THR A 60 -4.84 -5.38 -13.77
CA THR A 60 -3.97 -5.55 -12.60
C THR A 60 -4.55 -6.53 -11.59
N GLU A 61 -5.85 -6.43 -11.29
CA GLU A 61 -6.56 -7.37 -10.40
C GLU A 61 -6.53 -8.80 -10.96
N SER A 62 -6.71 -8.97 -12.29
CA SER A 62 -6.61 -10.27 -12.97
C SER A 62 -5.21 -10.87 -12.87
N ASN A 63 -4.17 -10.06 -13.06
CA ASN A 63 -2.79 -10.50 -12.95
C ASN A 63 -2.44 -10.93 -11.52
N ILE A 64 -2.87 -10.17 -10.51
CA ILE A 64 -2.71 -10.54 -9.09
C ILE A 64 -3.39 -11.88 -8.79
N ALA A 65 -4.61 -12.10 -9.31
CA ALA A 65 -5.32 -13.36 -9.14
C ALA A 65 -4.52 -14.54 -9.72
N ARG A 66 -4.00 -14.42 -10.95
CA ARG A 66 -3.15 -15.45 -11.58
C ARG A 66 -1.90 -15.76 -10.77
N ILE A 67 -1.21 -14.73 -10.26
CA ILE A 67 -0.02 -14.90 -9.40
C ILE A 67 -0.37 -15.68 -8.14
N ARG A 68 -1.49 -15.34 -7.48
CA ARG A 68 -1.96 -16.04 -6.28
C ARG A 68 -2.28 -17.49 -6.56
N ASP A 69 -2.94 -17.79 -7.67
CA ASP A 69 -3.27 -19.17 -8.03
C ASP A 69 -2.03 -19.98 -8.38
N TYR A 70 -1.07 -19.40 -9.09
CA TYR A 70 0.23 -20.04 -9.33
C TYR A 70 0.99 -20.31 -8.03
N ALA A 71 1.01 -19.36 -7.10
CA ALA A 71 1.63 -19.55 -5.79
C ALA A 71 0.97 -20.70 -4.99
N LYS A 72 -0.36 -20.81 -5.03
CA LYS A 72 -1.07 -21.94 -4.41
C LYS A 72 -0.68 -23.28 -5.05
N GLU A 73 -0.56 -23.33 -6.37
CA GLU A 73 -0.13 -24.54 -7.08
C GLU A 73 1.32 -24.92 -6.73
N LEU A 74 2.23 -23.96 -6.58
CA LEU A 74 3.59 -24.22 -6.11
C LEU A 74 3.61 -24.84 -4.71
N VAL A 75 2.84 -24.29 -3.76
CA VAL A 75 2.73 -24.83 -2.40
C VAL A 75 2.17 -26.26 -2.43
N LYS A 76 1.10 -26.51 -3.20
CA LYS A 76 0.55 -27.87 -3.37
C LYS A 76 1.58 -28.82 -3.94
N HIS A 77 2.36 -28.40 -4.94
CA HIS A 77 3.37 -29.24 -5.57
C HIS A 77 4.53 -29.55 -4.61
N GLN A 78 4.97 -28.57 -3.81
CA GLN A 78 5.95 -28.77 -2.74
C GLN A 78 5.43 -29.78 -1.69
N GLN A 79 4.19 -29.62 -1.24
CA GLN A 79 3.59 -30.51 -0.25
C GLN A 79 3.44 -31.94 -0.78
N ARG A 80 3.03 -32.11 -2.05
CA ARG A 80 3.00 -33.42 -2.72
C ARG A 80 4.39 -34.06 -2.76
N LYS A 81 5.42 -33.32 -3.18
CA LYS A 81 6.80 -33.83 -3.17
C LYS A 81 7.24 -34.26 -1.78
N MET A 82 7.02 -33.44 -0.75
CA MET A 82 7.35 -33.81 0.63
C MET A 82 6.61 -35.08 1.10
N SER A 83 5.33 -35.22 0.76
CA SER A 83 4.56 -36.43 1.08
C SER A 83 5.06 -37.68 0.35
N SER A 84 5.48 -37.55 -0.92
CA SER A 84 6.08 -38.66 -1.68
C SER A 84 7.44 -39.08 -1.14
N PHE A 85 8.25 -38.14 -0.64
CA PHE A 85 9.51 -38.44 0.04
C PHE A 85 9.29 -39.12 1.40
N SER A 86 8.26 -38.70 2.15
CA SER A 86 7.90 -39.33 3.43
C SER A 86 7.35 -40.75 3.29
N GLY A 87 6.85 -41.13 2.11
CA GLY A 87 6.40 -42.51 1.83
C GLY A 87 7.52 -43.47 1.41
N ILE A 88 8.65 -42.96 0.90
CA ILE A 88 9.79 -43.77 0.43
C ILE A 88 10.86 -43.96 1.51
N LEU A 89 11.08 -42.96 2.36
CA LEU A 89 11.81 -43.15 3.63
C LEU A 89 10.85 -43.78 4.63
N GLY A 90 10.81 -45.12 4.64
CA GLY A 90 9.97 -45.90 5.55
C GLY A 90 9.97 -45.30 6.96
N GLN A 91 8.78 -45.17 7.54
CA GLN A 91 8.63 -44.74 8.94
C GLN A 91 9.57 -45.57 9.82
N PRO A 92 10.52 -44.98 10.56
CA PRO A 92 10.96 -45.61 11.77
C PRO A 92 9.76 -45.58 12.72
N GLU A 93 9.27 -46.77 13.06
CA GLU A 93 8.36 -46.96 14.19
C GLU A 93 8.99 -46.27 15.41
N ALA A 94 8.39 -45.17 15.85
CA ALA A 94 8.94 -44.36 16.93
C ALA A 94 8.68 -45.06 18.27
N PRO A 95 9.70 -45.37 19.09
CA PRO A 95 9.47 -45.75 20.46
C PRO A 95 8.97 -44.52 21.23
N ALA A 96 8.01 -44.73 22.13
CA ALA A 96 7.47 -43.72 23.03
C ALA A 96 8.59 -43.09 23.88
N ALA A 97 9.11 -41.95 23.44
CA ALA A 97 10.16 -41.21 24.13
C ALA A 97 9.62 -39.86 24.59
N VAL A 98 9.61 -39.70 25.91
CA VAL A 98 9.38 -38.52 26.74
C VAL A 98 9.63 -37.20 26.00
N SER A 99 8.55 -36.47 25.73
CA SER A 99 8.56 -35.12 25.17
C SER A 99 9.21 -34.12 26.13
N ARG A 100 10.52 -33.91 25.99
CA ARG A 100 11.13 -32.62 26.34
C ARG A 100 10.80 -31.64 25.21
N PRO A 101 10.09 -30.53 25.48
CA PRO A 101 9.85 -29.55 24.43
C PRO A 101 11.19 -28.89 24.09
N ALA A 102 11.65 -29.14 22.86
CA ALA A 102 12.60 -28.25 22.20
C ALA A 102 12.01 -26.82 22.23
N PRO A 103 12.83 -25.77 22.35
CA PRO A 103 12.33 -24.41 22.31
C PRO A 103 11.76 -24.18 20.91
N MET A 104 10.43 -24.30 20.79
CA MET A 104 9.67 -23.69 19.72
C MET A 104 10.12 -22.24 19.66
N ILE A 105 10.63 -21.82 18.51
CA ILE A 105 10.67 -20.41 18.15
C ILE A 105 9.21 -19.95 18.20
N ARG A 106 8.83 -19.35 19.34
CA ARG A 106 7.55 -18.69 19.52
C ARG A 106 7.57 -17.49 18.59
N SER A 107 6.91 -17.59 17.45
CA SER A 107 6.27 -16.45 16.80
C SER A 107 4.86 -16.83 16.40
N GLY A 108 4.08 -17.22 17.41
CA GLY A 108 2.65 -17.49 17.30
C GLY A 108 1.85 -16.78 18.40
N SER A 109 2.45 -15.84 19.14
CA SER A 109 1.65 -14.97 20.00
C SER A 109 1.01 -13.92 19.12
N THR A 110 -0.32 -13.97 19.00
CA THR A 110 -1.09 -12.85 18.48
C THR A 110 -0.62 -11.57 19.19
N PRO A 111 -0.29 -10.51 18.43
CA PRO A 111 0.27 -9.29 19.01
C PRO A 111 -0.73 -8.69 20.00
N LYS A 112 -0.27 -8.38 21.23
CA LYS A 112 -1.15 -7.91 22.32
C LYS A 112 -1.55 -6.46 22.13
N ASN A 113 -0.78 -5.70 21.36
CA ASN A 113 -1.01 -4.30 21.06
C ASN A 113 -0.65 -3.97 19.61
N LEU A 114 -1.12 -2.81 19.14
CA LEU A 114 -0.91 -2.36 17.77
C LEU A 114 0.57 -2.17 17.41
N ALA A 115 1.41 -1.74 18.36
CA ALA A 115 2.83 -1.51 18.10
C ALA A 115 3.58 -2.83 17.88
N GLU A 116 3.26 -3.87 18.65
CA GLU A 116 3.75 -5.24 18.44
C GLU A 116 3.24 -5.80 17.11
N ALA A 117 1.97 -5.56 16.77
CA ALA A 117 1.40 -6.00 15.51
C ALA A 117 2.14 -5.38 14.32
N ILE A 118 2.41 -4.07 14.36
CA ILE A 118 3.17 -3.36 13.34
C ILE A 118 4.56 -3.99 13.16
N LEU A 119 5.27 -4.29 14.25
CA LEU A 119 6.61 -4.89 14.15
C LEU A 119 6.58 -6.34 13.67
N ALA A 120 5.55 -7.10 14.03
CA ALA A 120 5.36 -8.47 13.56
C ALA A 120 5.15 -8.53 12.04
N ILE A 121 4.69 -7.46 11.38
CA ILE A 121 4.53 -7.43 9.91
C ILE A 121 5.87 -7.74 9.24
N TRP A 122 6.97 -7.11 9.68
CA TRP A 122 8.31 -7.33 9.12
C TRP A 122 8.98 -8.66 9.54
N SER A 123 8.34 -9.43 10.43
CA SER A 123 8.74 -10.83 10.65
C SER A 123 8.18 -11.79 9.60
N LEU A 124 7.20 -11.35 8.79
CA LEU A 124 6.70 -12.14 7.67
C LEU A 124 7.61 -11.92 6.45
N ASP A 125 7.99 -13.01 5.78
CA ASP A 125 8.92 -12.97 4.65
C ASP A 125 8.40 -12.18 3.43
N ARG A 126 7.08 -11.93 3.35
CA ARG A 126 6.48 -11.15 2.26
C ARG A 126 6.59 -9.63 2.43
N TYR A 127 7.03 -9.16 3.60
CA TYR A 127 7.11 -7.73 3.93
C TYR A 127 8.58 -7.33 4.17
N THR A 128 9.42 -7.60 3.18
CA THR A 128 10.84 -7.21 3.19
C THR A 128 11.05 -5.75 2.82
N ASP A 129 10.19 -5.19 1.98
CA ASP A 129 10.32 -3.83 1.48
C ASP A 129 9.75 -2.79 2.47
N PRO A 130 10.21 -1.53 2.40
CA PRO A 130 9.62 -0.45 3.17
C PRO A 130 8.14 -0.22 2.82
N LEU A 131 7.30 -0.15 3.84
CA LEU A 131 5.85 -0.11 3.73
C LEU A 131 5.31 1.30 3.94
N THR A 132 4.25 1.66 3.24
CA THR A 132 3.47 2.87 3.55
C THR A 132 2.56 2.65 4.75
N THR A 133 2.00 3.73 5.32
CA THR A 133 0.98 3.61 6.37
C THR A 133 -0.23 2.77 5.93
N GLU A 134 -0.61 2.87 4.66
CA GLU A 134 -1.75 2.13 4.09
C GLU A 134 -1.44 0.63 4.00
N ASP A 135 -0.23 0.30 3.53
CA ASP A 135 0.25 -1.09 3.48
C ASP A 135 0.31 -1.72 4.88
N ILE A 136 0.82 -0.96 5.85
CA ILE A 136 0.91 -1.41 7.25
C ILE A 136 -0.49 -1.67 7.82
N ALA A 137 -1.44 -0.76 7.60
CA ALA A 137 -2.82 -0.95 8.06
C ALA A 137 -3.47 -2.19 7.42
N ALA A 138 -3.25 -2.41 6.12
CA ALA A 138 -3.75 -3.58 5.42
C ALA A 138 -3.10 -4.89 5.89
N ALA A 139 -1.82 -4.86 6.27
CA ALA A 139 -1.04 -6.01 6.72
C ALA A 139 -1.29 -6.41 8.19
N LEU A 140 -2.00 -5.61 8.98
CA LEU A 140 -2.32 -5.96 10.37
C LEU A 140 -3.14 -7.27 10.48
N LYS A 141 -4.03 -7.53 9.53
CA LYS A 141 -4.83 -8.78 9.49
C LYS A 141 -3.95 -10.02 9.29
N ASP A 142 -2.80 -9.85 8.66
CA ASP A 142 -1.91 -10.93 8.26
C ASP A 142 -1.06 -11.44 9.42
N VAL A 143 -0.85 -10.60 10.43
CA VAL A 143 -0.25 -10.96 11.72
C VAL A 143 -1.31 -11.35 12.76
N GLY A 144 -2.57 -11.52 12.33
CA GLY A 144 -3.68 -11.91 13.20
C GLY A 144 -4.19 -10.82 14.14
N TYR A 145 -3.80 -9.55 13.92
CA TYR A 145 -4.33 -8.44 14.70
C TYR A 145 -5.76 -8.13 14.23
N LYS A 146 -6.72 -8.25 15.16
CA LYS A 146 -8.14 -7.91 14.92
C LYS A 146 -8.46 -6.62 15.63
N SER A 147 -9.07 -5.67 14.91
CA SER A 147 -9.60 -4.44 15.46
C SER A 147 -11.02 -4.26 14.93
N ASP A 148 -11.95 -3.94 15.82
CA ASP A 148 -13.34 -3.60 15.45
C ASP A 148 -13.49 -2.14 14.99
N ALA A 149 -12.39 -1.39 14.93
CA ALA A 149 -12.39 0.00 14.52
C ALA A 149 -12.60 0.15 13.01
N ALA A 150 -13.32 1.19 12.60
CA ALA A 150 -13.43 1.55 11.19
C ALA A 150 -12.05 1.84 10.57
N GLU A 151 -11.89 1.59 9.27
CA GLU A 151 -10.60 1.68 8.56
C GLU A 151 -9.91 3.05 8.71
N ALA A 152 -10.66 4.15 8.72
CA ALA A 152 -10.12 5.48 8.97
C ALA A 152 -9.53 5.64 10.38
N SER A 153 -10.15 5.01 11.38
CA SER A 153 -9.70 5.01 12.78
C SER A 153 -8.44 4.15 12.97
N ILE A 154 -8.36 3.00 12.28
CA ILE A 154 -7.17 2.15 12.26
C ILE A 154 -5.98 2.94 11.69
N ARG A 155 -6.15 3.65 10.57
CA ARG A 155 -5.09 4.48 9.98
C ARG A 155 -4.56 5.54 10.93
N SER A 156 -5.45 6.25 11.63
CA SER A 156 -5.06 7.23 12.65
C SER A 156 -4.26 6.57 13.78
N SER A 157 -4.72 5.42 14.27
CA SER A 157 -4.06 4.65 15.33
C SER A 157 -2.68 4.14 14.90
N VAL A 158 -2.54 3.68 13.65
CA VAL A 158 -1.26 3.26 13.06
C VAL A 158 -0.29 4.44 13.01
N ASN A 159 -0.73 5.62 12.56
CA ASN A 159 0.14 6.81 12.54
C ASN A 159 0.63 7.19 13.94
N GLN A 160 -0.24 7.12 14.96
CA GLN A 160 0.16 7.39 16.35
C GLN A 160 1.15 6.34 16.87
N ALA A 161 0.93 5.06 16.56
CA ALA A 161 1.84 3.99 16.94
C ALA A 161 3.20 4.11 16.22
N LEU A 162 3.21 4.43 14.92
CA LEU A 162 4.42 4.69 14.15
C LEU A 162 5.21 5.87 14.71
N ALA A 163 4.55 6.97 15.10
CA ALA A 163 5.22 8.10 15.73
C ALA A 163 5.97 7.68 17.01
N LYS A 164 5.34 6.85 17.86
CA LYS A 164 5.97 6.30 19.07
C LYS A 164 7.12 5.33 18.74
N LEU A 165 6.94 4.45 17.76
CA LEU A 165 7.96 3.49 17.32
C LEU A 165 9.17 4.18 16.68
N CYS A 166 8.95 5.27 15.96
CA CYS A 166 10.02 6.12 15.42
C CYS A 166 10.75 6.86 16.54
N GLY A 167 10.02 7.41 17.52
CA GLY A 167 10.63 8.07 18.69
C GLY A 167 11.50 7.14 19.54
N THR A 168 11.19 5.83 19.55
CA THR A 168 11.98 4.80 20.25
C THR A 168 13.05 4.15 19.37
N GLY A 169 13.18 4.56 18.10
CA GLY A 169 14.16 4.02 17.16
C GLY A 169 13.90 2.59 16.69
N ARG A 170 12.71 2.02 16.95
CA ARG A 170 12.34 0.66 16.52
C ARG A 170 11.87 0.61 15.06
N VAL A 171 11.41 1.74 14.54
CA VAL A 171 11.00 1.92 13.15
C VAL A 171 11.71 3.15 12.60
N VAL A 172 12.17 3.05 11.36
CA VAL A 172 12.85 4.13 10.65
C VAL A 172 11.92 4.71 9.60
N ARG A 173 11.94 6.05 9.53
CA ARG A 173 11.18 6.83 8.55
C ARG A 173 12.02 6.95 7.28
N LEU A 174 11.41 6.70 6.14
CA LEU A 174 12.04 6.86 4.84
C LEU A 174 11.30 7.90 4.00
N ARG A 175 12.06 8.62 3.18
CA ARG A 175 11.54 9.51 2.12
C ARG A 175 11.01 8.70 0.94
N ALA A 176 10.47 9.39 -0.06
CA ALA A 176 9.95 8.76 -1.28
C ALA A 176 11.06 8.05 -2.10
N ASP A 177 12.28 8.56 -2.04
CA ASP A 177 13.47 8.01 -2.67
C ASP A 177 14.09 6.83 -1.88
N GLY A 178 13.53 6.48 -0.72
CA GLY A 178 14.04 5.42 0.16
C GLY A 178 15.15 5.87 1.11
N SER A 179 15.57 7.14 1.09
CA SER A 179 16.58 7.65 2.01
C SER A 179 16.05 7.72 3.45
N PRO A 180 16.86 7.37 4.46
CA PRO A 180 16.45 7.48 5.85
C PRO A 180 16.30 8.94 6.26
N ILE A 181 15.22 9.20 7.01
CA ILE A 181 14.97 10.48 7.65
C ILE A 181 15.51 10.38 9.08
N PRO A 182 16.48 11.23 9.46
CA PRO A 182 17.02 11.23 10.81
C PRO A 182 15.90 11.40 11.86
N PRO A 183 16.00 10.75 13.03
CA PRO A 183 15.00 10.91 14.09
C PRO A 183 14.84 12.37 14.56
N ARG A 184 15.93 13.16 14.45
CA ARG A 184 15.96 14.58 14.82
C ARG A 184 15.28 15.51 13.82
N ASP A 185 15.06 15.06 12.58
CA ASP A 185 14.41 15.86 11.54
C ASP A 185 12.89 15.84 11.73
N LYS A 186 12.33 16.98 12.13
CA LYS A 186 10.89 17.18 12.34
C LYS A 186 10.17 17.74 11.11
N THR A 187 10.91 18.15 10.09
CA THR A 187 10.38 18.84 8.91
C THR A 187 10.12 17.88 7.74
N SER A 188 10.99 16.89 7.58
CA SER A 188 10.83 15.90 6.52
C SER A 188 9.62 15.00 6.77
N ARG A 189 8.75 14.89 5.75
CA ARG A 189 7.58 14.01 5.79
C ARG A 189 7.96 12.60 5.36
N ALA A 190 7.70 11.63 6.23
CA ALA A 190 7.88 10.22 5.93
C ALA A 190 6.83 9.75 4.91
N ARG A 191 7.27 8.92 3.95
CA ARG A 191 6.40 8.25 2.97
C ARG A 191 6.38 6.75 3.16
N LYS A 192 7.49 6.17 3.61
CA LYS A 192 7.63 4.74 3.90
C LYS A 192 8.27 4.52 5.26
N TYR A 193 8.09 3.33 5.81
CA TYR A 193 8.60 2.91 7.10
C TYR A 193 9.21 1.52 6.98
N VAL A 194 10.23 1.26 7.78
CA VAL A 194 10.86 -0.06 7.88
C VAL A 194 11.22 -0.33 9.34
N ALA A 195 11.16 -1.58 9.78
CA ALA A 195 11.69 -1.96 11.09
C ALA A 195 13.20 -1.71 11.15
N ALA A 196 13.71 -1.17 12.26
CA ALA A 196 15.14 -0.90 12.41
C ALA A 196 16.00 -2.17 12.29
N THR A 197 15.46 -3.33 12.65
CA THR A 197 16.11 -4.65 12.49
C THR A 197 16.26 -5.10 11.04
N ARG A 198 15.60 -4.43 10.10
CA ARG A 198 15.59 -4.74 8.67
C ARG A 198 16.22 -3.62 7.83
N LEU A 199 16.89 -2.65 8.46
CA LEU A 199 17.63 -1.66 7.68
C LEU A 199 18.70 -2.38 6.84
N PRO A 200 18.79 -2.09 5.53
CA PRO A 200 19.86 -2.65 4.72
C PRO A 200 21.22 -2.24 5.28
N GLU A 201 22.14 -3.20 5.39
CA GLU A 201 23.51 -2.97 5.86
C GLU A 201 24.16 -1.86 5.02
N GLY A 202 24.48 -0.74 5.67
CA GLY A 202 25.05 0.46 5.02
C GLY A 202 24.21 1.74 5.16
N MET A 203 22.94 1.66 5.58
CA MET A 203 22.18 2.85 5.96
C MET A 203 22.44 3.19 7.44
N VAL A 204 23.29 4.19 7.68
CA VAL A 204 23.52 4.75 9.01
C VAL A 204 22.47 5.83 9.28
N LEU A 205 21.88 5.80 10.47
CA LEU A 205 20.89 6.78 10.98
C LEU A 205 21.50 8.14 11.32
#